data_AF-C9RHR0-F1
#
_entry.id   AF-C9RHR0-F1
#
_cell.length_a   1.000
_cell.length_b   1.000
_cell.length_c   1.000
_cell.angle_alpha   90.00
_cell.angle_beta   90.00
_cell.angle_gamma   90.00
#
_symmetry.space_group_name_H-M   'P 1'
#
loop_
_entity.id
_entity.type
_entity.pdbx_description
1 polymer ?
#
loop_
_entity_poly.entity_id
_entity_poly.type
_entity_poly.pdbx_seq_one_letter_code
_entity_poly.pdbx_strand_id
1 'polypeptide(L)'
;MREEQSKELIRKGISTITRLKRSGQEKIKVEKSDKKTISYKDAKPGKIDINEFKKAVYLLLEADDYLYKKAPKHELDEKESKEFCKLIIKCQNHLNKILSNFGFEIEEKDIDEDALYIVSNKKLFKKLKNKNPNLKVVCTEGMLDIEDMKKIGVPENALVGLKKKIELARKNIERFIEKYKPEKILVVIEDKKDELLYIRAKELYNAEKIDVDELLD
;
A
#
# COMPACT_ATOMS: atom_id res chain seq x y z
N MET A 1 -46.45 17.01 -45.64
CA MET A 1 -45.42 17.92 -45.06
C MET A 1 -45.16 17.66 -43.57
N ARG A 2 -46.11 17.83 -42.64
CA ARG A 2 -45.84 17.63 -41.18
C ARG A 2 -45.50 16.18 -40.78
N GLU A 3 -46.16 15.19 -41.38
CA GLU A 3 -45.88 13.78 -41.07
C GLU A 3 -44.50 13.32 -41.56
N GLU A 4 -44.03 13.84 -42.69
CA GLU A 4 -42.69 13.53 -43.21
C GLU A 4 -41.61 14.16 -42.33
N GLN A 5 -41.82 15.39 -41.88
CA GLN A 5 -40.93 16.06 -40.92
C GLN A 5 -40.86 15.30 -39.58
N SER A 6 -41.98 14.77 -39.10
CA SER A 6 -42.02 13.93 -37.89
C SER A 6 -41.24 12.63 -38.07
N LYS A 7 -41.42 11.93 -39.20
CA LYS A 7 -40.66 10.71 -39.55
C LYS A 7 -39.16 10.99 -39.68
N GLU A 8 -38.77 12.15 -40.21
CA GLU A 8 -37.37 12.54 -40.34
C GLU A 8 -36.72 12.85 -38.98
N LEU A 9 -37.44 13.51 -38.07
CA LEU A 9 -36.97 13.77 -36.70
C LEU A 9 -36.77 12.48 -35.92
N ILE A 10 -37.68 11.52 -36.05
CA ILE A 10 -37.55 10.20 -35.41
C ILE A 10 -36.32 9.45 -35.96
N ARG A 11 -36.10 9.47 -37.28
CA ARG A 11 -34.89 8.87 -37.90
C ARG A 11 -33.60 9.52 -37.40
N LYS A 12 -33.57 10.86 -37.30
CA LYS A 12 -32.44 11.60 -36.72
C LYS A 12 -32.21 11.23 -35.25
N GLY A 13 -33.26 11.11 -34.45
CA GLY A 13 -33.18 10.66 -33.06
C GLY A 13 -32.57 9.26 -32.92
N ILE A 14 -33.05 8.29 -33.69
CA ILE A 14 -32.52 6.92 -33.69
C ILE A 14 -31.06 6.88 -34.15
N SER A 15 -30.70 7.63 -35.19
CA SER A 15 -29.32 7.72 -35.67
C SER A 15 -28.37 8.29 -34.63
N THR A 16 -28.84 9.27 -33.84
CA THR A 16 -28.06 9.92 -32.78
C THR A 16 -27.85 8.98 -31.61
N ILE A 17 -28.90 8.26 -31.17
CA ILE A 17 -28.81 7.24 -30.12
C ILE A 17 -27.88 6.10 -30.55
N THR A 18 -27.94 5.67 -31.82
CA THR A 18 -27.06 4.63 -32.36
C THR A 18 -25.61 5.07 -32.40
N ARG A 19 -25.36 6.34 -32.77
CA ARG A 19 -24.02 6.93 -32.76
C ARG A 19 -23.48 7.07 -31.33
N LEU A 20 -24.31 7.48 -30.38
CA LEU A 20 -23.94 7.57 -28.96
C LEU A 20 -23.67 6.20 -28.32
N LYS A 21 -24.43 5.16 -28.68
CA LYS A 21 -24.14 3.79 -28.25
C LYS A 21 -22.82 3.27 -28.82
N ARG A 22 -22.49 3.63 -30.06
CA ARG A 22 -21.21 3.26 -30.69
C ARG A 22 -20.04 4.05 -30.11
N SER A 23 -20.19 5.34 -29.83
CA SER A 23 -19.14 6.16 -29.20
C SER A 23 -18.97 5.89 -27.71
N GLY A 24 -20.01 5.45 -27.00
CA GLY A 24 -19.91 4.94 -25.63
C GLY A 24 -19.24 3.57 -25.52
N GLN A 25 -19.05 2.88 -26.65
CA GLN A 25 -18.32 1.61 -26.76
C GLN A 25 -16.89 1.79 -27.27
N GLU A 26 -16.43 3.02 -27.51
CA GLU A 26 -15.02 3.31 -27.78
C GLU A 26 -14.21 3.30 -26.49
N LYS A 27 -13.81 2.08 -26.12
CA LYS A 27 -12.47 1.76 -25.61
C LYS A 27 -12.00 2.57 -24.40
N ILE A 28 -12.40 2.13 -23.21
CA ILE A 28 -11.37 1.84 -22.21
C ILE A 28 -10.61 0.62 -22.75
N LYS A 29 -9.72 0.85 -23.72
CA LYS A 29 -8.60 -0.06 -23.96
C LYS A 29 -7.71 0.11 -22.74
N VAL A 30 -8.02 -0.62 -21.67
CA VAL A 30 -6.96 -1.07 -20.78
C VAL A 30 -6.04 -1.83 -21.72
N GLU A 31 -4.87 -1.26 -21.96
CA GLU A 31 -3.78 -1.97 -22.62
C GLU A 31 -3.64 -3.31 -21.91
N LYS A 32 -4.12 -4.37 -22.57
CA LYS A 32 -3.77 -5.73 -22.21
C LYS A 32 -2.30 -5.83 -22.54
N SER A 33 -1.47 -5.37 -21.61
CA SER A 33 -0.20 -6.04 -21.35
C SER A 33 -0.50 -7.54 -21.32
N ASP A 34 0.34 -8.34 -21.96
CA ASP A 34 0.25 -9.79 -22.02
C ASP A 34 0.43 -10.43 -20.62
N LYS A 35 -0.41 -10.06 -19.66
CA LYS A 35 -0.53 -10.71 -18.37
C LYS A 35 -1.22 -12.04 -18.64
N LYS A 36 -0.48 -13.14 -18.47
CA LYS A 36 -1.03 -14.50 -18.39
C LYS A 36 -2.32 -14.43 -17.56
N THR A 37 -3.47 -14.65 -18.19
CA THR A 37 -4.74 -14.77 -17.48
C THR A 37 -4.67 -16.01 -16.61
N ILE A 38 -4.64 -15.80 -15.29
CA ILE A 38 -4.65 -16.88 -14.30
C ILE A 38 -5.96 -17.66 -14.46
N SER A 39 -5.88 -18.98 -14.66
CA SER A 39 -7.03 -19.87 -14.79
C SER A 39 -7.01 -20.93 -13.70
N TYR A 40 -8.16 -21.19 -13.07
CA TYR A 40 -8.30 -22.21 -12.02
C TYR A 40 -7.94 -23.62 -12.51
N LYS A 41 -7.99 -23.86 -13.84
CA LYS A 41 -7.64 -25.15 -14.45
C LYS A 41 -6.16 -25.48 -14.34
N ASP A 42 -5.31 -24.48 -14.12
CA ASP A 42 -3.85 -24.64 -14.00
C ASP A 42 -3.41 -24.92 -12.55
N ALA A 43 -4.38 -25.01 -11.61
CA ALA A 43 -4.10 -25.27 -10.21
C ALA A 43 -3.45 -26.65 -10.01
N LYS A 44 -2.35 -26.68 -9.28
CA LYS A 44 -1.60 -27.88 -8.91
C LYS A 44 -1.99 -28.35 -7.50
N PRO A 45 -1.75 -29.63 -7.14
CA PRO A 45 -1.90 -30.08 -5.75
C PRO A 45 -1.07 -29.20 -4.80
N GLY A 46 -1.68 -28.81 -3.69
CA GLY A 46 -1.12 -27.86 -2.75
C GLY A 46 -1.77 -27.96 -1.38
N LYS A 47 -1.29 -27.17 -0.42
CA LYS A 47 -1.84 -27.11 0.94
C LYS A 47 -2.51 -25.75 1.17
N ILE A 48 -3.73 -25.76 1.68
CA ILE A 48 -4.40 -24.53 2.10
C ILE A 48 -3.70 -23.99 3.34
N ASP A 49 -3.24 -22.74 3.27
CA ASP A 49 -2.81 -21.99 4.46
C ASP A 49 -4.06 -21.45 5.18
N ILE A 50 -4.43 -22.14 6.25
CA ILE A 50 -5.61 -21.82 7.06
C ILE A 50 -5.50 -20.43 7.69
N ASN A 51 -4.29 -19.99 8.07
CA ASN A 51 -4.09 -18.70 8.70
C ASN A 51 -4.27 -17.56 7.70
N GLU A 52 -3.72 -17.71 6.50
CA GLU A 52 -3.93 -16.73 5.42
C GLU A 52 -5.40 -16.69 4.98
N PHE A 53 -6.07 -17.84 4.90
CA PHE A 53 -7.49 -17.88 4.56
C PHE A 53 -8.36 -17.17 5.61
N LYS A 54 -8.11 -17.40 6.90
CA LYS A 54 -8.82 -16.69 7.98
C LYS A 54 -8.64 -15.18 7.91
N LYS A 55 -7.41 -14.71 7.64
CA LYS A 55 -7.13 -13.26 7.47
C LYS A 55 -7.93 -12.67 6.32
N ALA A 56 -7.95 -13.34 5.17
CA ALA A 56 -8.73 -12.89 4.00
C ALA A 56 -10.22 -12.76 4.33
N VAL A 57 -10.80 -13.76 5.01
CA VAL A 57 -12.22 -13.73 5.41
C VAL A 57 -12.49 -12.61 6.42
N TYR A 58 -11.63 -12.43 7.42
CA TYR A 58 -11.82 -11.38 8.43
C TYR A 58 -11.79 -9.98 7.81
N LEU A 59 -10.91 -9.73 6.83
CA LEU A 59 -10.89 -8.45 6.12
C LEU A 59 -12.19 -8.19 5.34
N LEU A 60 -12.81 -9.23 4.79
CA LEU A 60 -14.13 -9.10 4.13
C LEU A 60 -15.24 -8.84 5.15
N LEU A 61 -15.19 -9.46 6.33
CA LEU A 61 -16.13 -9.18 7.41
C LEU A 61 -15.99 -7.73 7.93
N GLU A 62 -14.76 -7.21 8.02
CA GLU A 62 -14.53 -5.79 8.33
C GLU A 62 -15.04 -4.87 7.22
N ALA A 63 -14.90 -5.27 5.94
CA ALA A 63 -15.42 -4.51 4.81
C ALA A 63 -16.96 -4.54 4.73
N ASP A 64 -17.59 -5.60 5.23
CA ASP A 64 -19.05 -5.78 5.27
C ASP A 64 -19.75 -4.66 6.05
N ASP A 65 -19.10 -4.09 7.07
CA ASP A 65 -19.58 -2.92 7.81
C ASP A 65 -19.97 -1.75 6.90
N TYR A 66 -19.31 -1.57 5.76
CA TYR A 66 -19.63 -0.51 4.80
C TYR A 66 -20.97 -0.74 4.12
N LEU A 67 -21.41 -1.99 3.94
CA LEU A 67 -22.75 -2.30 3.43
C LEU A 67 -23.83 -1.79 4.39
N TYR A 68 -23.60 -1.93 5.71
CA TYR A 68 -24.53 -1.43 6.71
C TYR A 68 -24.46 0.09 6.87
N LYS A 69 -23.26 0.63 7.06
CA LYS A 69 -23.04 2.05 7.39
C LYS A 69 -23.36 2.99 6.23
N LYS A 70 -23.30 2.51 4.99
CA LYS A 70 -23.47 3.32 3.77
C LYS A 70 -24.73 2.99 3.00
N ALA A 71 -25.57 2.10 3.54
CA ALA A 71 -26.89 1.85 3.00
C ALA A 71 -27.73 3.15 2.95
N PRO A 72 -28.61 3.29 1.95
CA PRO A 72 -28.86 2.34 0.85
C PRO A 72 -27.99 2.60 -0.39
N LYS A 73 -27.32 3.75 -0.47
CA LYS A 73 -26.66 4.20 -1.70
C LYS A 73 -25.26 3.62 -1.88
N HIS A 74 -24.60 3.28 -0.78
CA HIS A 74 -23.22 2.78 -0.75
C HIS A 74 -22.21 3.75 -1.40
N GLU A 75 -22.51 5.04 -1.35
CA GLU A 75 -21.60 6.10 -1.81
C GLU A 75 -20.55 6.35 -0.72
N LEU A 76 -19.27 6.21 -1.09
CA LEU A 76 -18.13 6.46 -0.23
C LEU A 76 -17.46 7.77 -0.63
N ASP A 77 -17.06 8.57 0.35
CA ASP A 77 -16.16 9.70 0.09
C ASP A 77 -14.73 9.23 -0.18
N GLU A 78 -13.79 10.15 -0.42
CA GLU A 78 -12.40 9.81 -0.71
C GLU A 78 -11.72 9.03 0.43
N LYS A 79 -11.96 9.43 1.69
CA LYS A 79 -11.34 8.81 2.85
C LYS A 79 -11.89 7.41 3.05
N GLU A 80 -13.20 7.28 2.97
CA GLU A 80 -13.92 6.02 3.10
C GLU A 80 -13.58 5.06 1.97
N SER A 81 -13.42 5.56 0.75
CA SER A 81 -12.96 4.77 -0.40
C SER A 81 -11.57 4.21 -0.16
N LYS A 82 -10.63 5.02 0.38
CA LYS A 82 -9.27 4.56 0.70
C LYS A 82 -9.29 3.49 1.79
N GLU A 83 -10.06 3.69 2.85
CA GLU A 83 -10.17 2.72 3.95
C GLU A 83 -10.82 1.40 3.49
N PHE A 84 -11.92 1.47 2.74
CA PHE A 84 -12.59 0.29 2.18
C PHE A 84 -11.69 -0.46 1.18
N CYS A 85 -11.11 0.25 0.20
CA CYS A 85 -10.25 -0.38 -0.81
C CYS A 85 -8.98 -0.98 -0.19
N LYS A 86 -8.45 -0.41 0.90
CA LYS A 86 -7.34 -0.98 1.65
C LYS A 86 -7.68 -2.38 2.19
N LEU A 87 -8.88 -2.59 2.71
CA LEU A 87 -9.36 -3.91 3.16
C LEU A 87 -9.43 -4.90 1.99
N ILE A 88 -10.01 -4.47 0.87
CA ILE A 88 -10.17 -5.32 -0.33
C ILE A 88 -8.81 -5.73 -0.91
N ILE A 89 -7.87 -4.79 -1.05
CA ILE A 89 -6.53 -5.05 -1.59
C ILE A 89 -5.75 -6.00 -0.66
N LYS A 90 -5.80 -5.78 0.66
CA LYS A 90 -5.17 -6.71 1.62
C LYS A 90 -5.76 -8.11 1.55
N CYS A 91 -7.08 -8.23 1.39
CA CYS A 91 -7.74 -9.51 1.20
C CYS A 91 -7.22 -10.21 -0.06
N GLN A 92 -7.13 -9.51 -1.18
CA GLN A 92 -6.54 -10.04 -2.42
C GLN A 92 -5.10 -10.53 -2.22
N ASN A 93 -4.27 -9.82 -1.46
CA ASN A 93 -2.90 -10.24 -1.18
C ASN A 93 -2.83 -11.53 -0.36
N HIS A 94 -3.72 -11.71 0.62
CA HIS A 94 -3.84 -12.98 1.35
C HIS A 94 -4.34 -14.11 0.44
N LEU A 95 -5.31 -13.85 -0.44
CA LEU A 95 -5.78 -14.84 -1.42
C LEU A 95 -4.65 -15.22 -2.39
N ASN A 96 -3.85 -14.26 -2.82
CA ASN A 96 -2.68 -14.48 -3.65
C ASN A 96 -1.66 -15.41 -2.96
N LYS A 97 -1.35 -15.17 -1.68
CA LYS A 97 -0.48 -16.06 -0.88
C LYS A 97 -1.04 -17.48 -0.74
N ILE A 98 -2.37 -17.65 -0.80
CA ILE A 98 -2.98 -18.98 -0.82
C ILE A 98 -2.83 -19.61 -2.21
N LEU A 99 -3.07 -18.86 -3.28
CA LEU A 99 -2.92 -19.32 -4.66
C LEU A 99 -1.48 -19.76 -4.98
N SER A 100 -0.46 -19.12 -4.41
CA SER A 100 0.93 -19.52 -4.62
C SER A 100 1.22 -20.96 -4.15
N ASN A 101 0.52 -21.44 -3.11
CA ASN A 101 0.61 -22.83 -2.66
C ASN A 101 0.02 -23.84 -3.66
N PHE A 102 -0.73 -23.37 -4.67
CA PHE A 102 -1.30 -24.19 -5.75
C PHE A 102 -0.59 -23.96 -7.10
N GLY A 103 0.62 -23.40 -7.07
CA GLY A 103 1.50 -23.29 -8.24
C GLY A 103 1.25 -22.06 -9.11
N PHE A 104 0.53 -21.06 -8.60
CA PHE A 104 0.38 -19.77 -9.26
C PHE A 104 1.55 -18.84 -8.89
N GLU A 105 2.23 -18.31 -9.90
CA GLU A 105 3.25 -17.27 -9.72
C GLU A 105 2.55 -15.92 -9.66
N ILE A 106 2.76 -15.19 -8.57
CA ILE A 106 2.19 -13.87 -8.36
C ILE A 106 3.35 -12.93 -8.19
N GLU A 107 3.37 -11.87 -9.00
CA GLU A 107 4.38 -10.82 -8.92
C GLU A 107 4.33 -10.21 -7.51
N GLU A 108 5.32 -10.53 -6.68
CA GLU A 108 5.54 -9.80 -5.45
C GLU A 108 6.06 -8.40 -5.80
N LYS A 109 5.62 -7.39 -5.05
CA LYS A 109 6.18 -6.04 -5.18
C LYS A 109 7.68 -6.11 -4.88
N ASP A 110 8.47 -5.74 -5.88
CA ASP A 110 9.91 -5.69 -5.76
C ASP A 110 10.31 -4.60 -4.77
N ILE A 111 11.18 -4.94 -3.81
CA ILE A 111 11.70 -3.99 -2.83
C ILE A 111 13.09 -3.61 -3.28
N ASP A 112 13.32 -2.31 -3.46
CA ASP A 112 14.60 -1.75 -3.88
C ASP A 112 15.71 -2.09 -2.86
N GLU A 113 16.58 -3.05 -3.20
CA GLU A 113 17.69 -3.49 -2.34
C GLU A 113 18.80 -2.43 -2.20
N ASP A 114 18.82 -1.44 -3.10
CA ASP A 114 19.81 -0.36 -3.08
C ASP A 114 19.39 0.83 -2.24
N ALA A 115 18.11 0.91 -1.87
CA ALA A 115 17.61 1.85 -0.89
C ALA A 115 18.00 1.49 0.56
N LEU A 116 18.12 2.53 1.40
CA LEU A 116 18.25 2.40 2.85
C LEU A 116 16.89 2.64 3.51
N TYR A 117 16.39 1.65 4.23
CA TYR A 117 15.12 1.73 4.96
C TYR A 117 15.35 2.09 6.43
N ILE A 118 14.76 3.19 6.89
CA ILE A 118 14.74 3.60 8.29
C ILE A 118 13.39 3.21 8.88
N VAL A 119 13.42 2.50 10.00
CA VAL A 119 12.21 2.05 10.71
C VAL A 119 12.29 2.43 12.18
N SER A 120 11.14 2.79 12.76
CA SER A 120 11.06 3.17 14.18
C SER A 120 11.18 1.98 15.12
N ASN A 121 10.67 0.81 14.71
CA ASN A 121 10.49 -0.33 15.61
C ASN A 121 11.15 -1.64 15.13
N LYS A 122 11.51 -2.50 16.10
CA LYS A 122 12.17 -3.80 15.84
C LYS A 122 11.29 -4.81 15.12
N LYS A 123 9.96 -4.68 15.22
CA LYS A 123 9.02 -5.61 14.59
C LYS A 123 9.04 -5.43 13.08
N LEU A 124 8.96 -4.18 12.61
CA LEU A 124 9.12 -3.80 11.19
C LEU A 124 10.49 -4.18 10.67
N PHE A 125 11.54 -3.89 11.44
CA PHE A 125 12.91 -4.31 11.10
C PHE A 125 12.98 -5.81 10.81
N LYS A 126 12.43 -6.65 11.70
CA LYS A 126 12.40 -8.10 11.53
C LYS A 126 11.54 -8.51 10.32
N LYS A 127 10.36 -7.90 10.13
CA LYS A 127 9.49 -8.21 8.98
C LYS A 127 10.20 -7.94 7.65
N LEU A 128 10.85 -6.78 7.50
CA LEU A 128 11.59 -6.43 6.28
C LEU A 128 12.77 -7.38 6.06
N LYS A 129 13.55 -7.69 7.10
CA LYS A 129 14.66 -8.65 7.01
C LYS A 129 14.23 -10.09 6.74
N ASN A 130 13.06 -10.50 7.21
CA ASN A 130 12.50 -11.81 6.89
C ASN A 130 12.00 -11.88 5.45
N LYS A 131 11.46 -10.78 4.93
CA LYS A 131 11.03 -10.68 3.52
C LYS A 131 12.23 -10.68 2.58
N ASN A 132 13.26 -9.89 2.90
CA ASN A 132 14.52 -9.91 2.17
C ASN A 132 15.71 -9.65 3.13
N PRO A 133 16.55 -10.67 3.40
CA PRO A 133 17.71 -10.55 4.28
C PRO A 133 18.76 -9.52 3.82
N ASN A 134 18.83 -9.25 2.52
CA ASN A 134 19.82 -8.36 1.91
C ASN A 134 19.46 -6.88 2.05
N LEU A 135 18.19 -6.56 2.34
CA LEU A 135 17.72 -5.17 2.50
C LEU A 135 18.54 -4.41 3.53
N LYS A 136 18.98 -3.20 3.18
CA LYS A 136 19.69 -2.31 4.11
C LYS A 136 18.65 -1.62 4.98
N VAL A 137 18.45 -2.11 6.21
CA VAL A 137 17.45 -1.57 7.15
C VAL A 137 18.15 -1.09 8.43
N VAL A 138 17.76 0.06 8.95
CA VAL A 138 18.21 0.60 10.24
C VAL A 138 17.01 0.85 11.15
N CYS A 139 17.07 0.29 12.36
CA CYS A 139 16.07 0.51 13.40
C CYS A 139 16.53 1.63 14.34
N THR A 140 15.73 2.69 14.47
CA THR A 140 16.05 3.83 15.36
C THR A 140 15.57 3.62 16.80
N GLU A 141 14.66 2.66 17.04
CA GLU A 141 14.03 2.41 18.35
C GLU A 141 13.37 3.68 18.95
N GLY A 142 12.92 4.60 18.10
CA GLY A 142 12.35 5.89 18.50
C GLY A 142 12.60 7.00 17.48
N MET A 143 12.58 8.25 17.95
CA MET A 143 12.80 9.44 17.12
C MET A 143 14.29 9.78 16.94
N LEU A 144 14.57 10.67 15.98
CA LEU A 144 15.93 11.18 15.70
C LEU A 144 16.27 12.50 16.43
N ASP A 145 15.32 13.05 17.20
CA ASP A 145 15.51 14.26 17.97
C ASP A 145 14.80 14.18 19.34
N ILE A 146 15.41 14.82 20.34
CA ILE A 146 14.89 14.93 21.71
C ILE A 146 13.62 15.78 21.72
N GLU A 147 13.54 16.83 20.91
CA GLU A 147 12.35 17.68 20.84
C GLU A 147 11.15 16.91 20.30
N ASP A 148 11.37 16.03 19.32
CA ASP A 148 10.31 15.18 18.78
C ASP A 148 9.84 14.14 19.82
N MET A 149 10.74 13.66 20.69
CA MET A 149 10.35 12.85 21.85
C MET A 149 9.52 13.65 22.87
N LYS A 150 9.84 14.94 23.10
CA LYS A 150 9.01 15.83 23.94
C LYS A 150 7.60 16.00 23.36
N LYS A 151 7.48 16.22 22.05
CA LYS A 151 6.19 16.37 21.36
C LYS A 151 5.29 15.13 21.51
N ILE A 152 5.89 13.94 21.61
CA ILE A 152 5.17 12.66 21.82
C ILE A 152 4.83 12.43 23.31
N GLY A 153 5.22 13.33 24.21
CA GLY A 153 4.86 13.31 25.63
C GLY A 153 5.85 12.58 26.53
N VAL A 154 7.12 12.41 26.11
CA VAL A 154 8.14 11.78 26.94
C VAL A 154 8.57 12.72 28.08
N PRO A 155 8.57 12.27 29.35
CA PRO A 155 8.99 13.10 30.50
C PRO A 155 10.45 13.55 30.42
N GLU A 156 10.75 14.77 30.87
CA GLU A 156 12.10 15.35 30.75
C GLU A 156 13.20 14.52 31.43
N ASN A 157 12.88 13.90 32.56
CA ASN A 157 13.80 13.05 33.32
C ASN A 157 14.26 11.84 32.49
N ALA A 158 13.41 11.33 31.58
CA ALA A 158 13.73 10.21 30.70
C ALA A 158 14.54 10.64 29.45
N LEU A 159 14.44 11.91 29.03
CA LEU A 159 15.13 12.41 27.83
C LEU A 159 16.64 12.40 27.98
N VAL A 160 17.15 12.61 29.20
CA VAL A 160 18.59 12.59 29.48
C VAL A 160 19.18 11.21 29.16
N GLY A 161 18.47 10.13 29.50
CA GLY A 161 18.86 8.76 29.16
C GLY A 161 18.69 8.43 27.67
N LEU A 162 17.77 9.10 26.99
CA LEU A 162 17.48 8.88 25.56
C LEU A 162 18.43 9.64 24.63
N LYS A 163 19.04 10.74 25.06
CA LYS A 163 19.98 11.54 24.25
C LYS A 163 21.06 10.69 23.60
N LYS A 164 21.71 9.83 24.38
CA LYS A 164 22.76 8.91 23.88
C LYS A 164 22.20 7.92 22.86
N LYS A 165 20.98 7.42 23.05
CA LYS A 165 20.34 6.47 22.12
C LYS A 165 20.01 7.14 20.78
N ILE A 166 19.51 8.37 20.83
CA ILE A 166 19.20 9.18 19.64
C ILE A 166 20.47 9.47 18.85
N GLU A 167 21.55 9.90 19.53
CA GLU A 167 22.86 10.10 18.89
C GLU A 167 23.40 8.81 18.26
N LEU A 168 23.25 7.67 18.95
CA LEU A 168 23.67 6.37 18.42
C LEU A 168 22.86 5.97 17.18
N ALA A 169 21.55 6.23 17.18
CA ALA A 169 20.69 5.97 16.03
C ALA A 169 21.12 6.80 14.81
N ARG A 170 21.39 8.11 15.00
CA ARG A 170 21.90 9.00 13.95
C ARG A 170 23.24 8.52 13.39
N LYS A 171 24.22 8.24 14.26
CA LYS A 171 25.52 7.70 13.85
C LYS A 171 25.41 6.38 13.10
N ASN A 172 24.46 5.52 13.49
CA ASN A 172 24.25 4.25 12.80
C ASN A 172 23.67 4.47 11.39
N ILE A 173 22.75 5.42 11.21
CA ILE A 173 22.24 5.81 9.89
C ILE A 173 23.38 6.38 9.04
N GLU A 174 24.13 7.35 9.56
CA GLU A 174 25.27 7.98 8.86
C GLU A 174 26.29 6.93 8.41
N ARG A 175 26.65 5.98 9.29
CA ARG A 175 27.55 4.86 8.95
C ARG A 175 27.01 4.00 7.81
N PHE A 176 25.70 3.76 7.74
CA PHE A 176 25.11 2.98 6.65
C PHE A 176 25.09 3.78 5.34
N ILE A 177 24.79 5.08 5.40
CA ILE A 177 24.83 5.97 4.23
C ILE A 177 26.25 6.04 3.67
N GLU A 178 27.26 6.24 4.52
CA GLU A 178 28.66 6.32 4.09
C GLU A 178 29.16 5.00 3.49
N LYS A 179 28.81 3.88 4.12
CA LYS A 179 29.28 2.55 3.71
C LYS A 179 28.62 2.08 2.41
N TYR A 180 27.31 2.24 2.29
CA TYR A 180 26.54 1.64 1.19
C TYR A 180 26.14 2.63 0.11
N LYS A 181 26.26 3.95 0.35
CA LYS A 181 25.90 5.04 -0.58
C LYS A 181 24.58 4.76 -1.32
N PRO A 182 23.47 4.59 -0.56
CA PRO A 182 22.19 4.22 -1.15
C PRO A 182 21.71 5.32 -2.10
N GLU A 183 21.05 4.95 -3.20
CA GLU A 183 20.45 5.92 -4.12
C GLU A 183 19.28 6.67 -3.46
N LYS A 184 18.55 5.97 -2.59
CA LYS A 184 17.38 6.50 -1.89
C LYS A 184 17.40 6.11 -0.42
N ILE A 185 16.88 7.00 0.41
CA ILE A 185 16.66 6.75 1.83
C ILE A 185 15.17 6.84 2.08
N LEU A 186 14.58 5.76 2.58
CA LEU A 186 13.14 5.62 2.77
C LEU A 186 12.84 5.47 4.26
N VAL A 187 11.89 6.24 4.78
CA VAL A 187 11.32 6.04 6.11
C VAL A 187 10.01 5.28 5.98
N VAL A 188 9.93 4.13 6.63
CA VAL A 188 8.73 3.30 6.64
C VAL A 188 7.77 3.81 7.72
N ILE A 189 6.55 4.16 7.31
CA ILE A 189 5.51 4.72 8.18
C ILE A 189 4.49 3.62 8.51
N GLU A 190 4.34 3.29 9.79
CA GLU A 190 3.26 2.42 10.29
C GLU A 190 2.23 3.23 11.08
N ASP A 191 2.65 4.29 11.78
CA ASP A 191 1.76 5.17 12.55
C ASP A 191 2.04 6.68 12.37
N LYS A 192 1.19 7.52 12.98
CA LYS A 192 1.34 8.98 12.96
C LYS A 192 2.62 9.48 13.64
N LYS A 193 3.22 8.70 14.55
CA LYS A 193 4.47 9.10 15.23
C LYS A 193 5.66 8.91 14.29
N ASP A 194 5.59 7.91 13.41
CA ASP A 194 6.59 7.73 12.36
C ASP A 194 6.64 8.91 11.37
N GLU A 195 5.55 9.69 11.24
CA GLU A 195 5.59 10.93 10.44
C GLU A 195 6.58 11.95 11.00
N LEU A 196 6.71 12.07 12.33
CA LEU A 196 7.70 12.95 12.95
C LEU A 196 9.13 12.46 12.68
N LEU A 197 9.32 11.14 12.73
CA LEU A 197 10.59 10.51 12.35
C LEU A 197 10.94 10.82 10.89
N TYR A 198 9.97 10.73 9.99
CA TYR A 198 10.15 11.06 8.57
C TYR A 198 10.50 12.52 8.34
N ILE A 199 9.78 13.47 8.96
CA ILE A 199 10.07 14.90 8.83
C ILE A 199 11.54 15.15 9.19
N ARG A 200 11.99 14.59 10.32
CA ARG A 200 13.38 14.76 10.76
C ARG A 200 14.38 14.08 9.84
N ALA A 201 14.11 12.87 9.38
CA ALA A 201 14.97 12.14 8.45
C ALA A 201 15.04 12.82 7.07
N LYS A 202 13.96 13.48 6.64
CA LYS A 202 13.92 14.27 5.42
C LYS A 202 14.82 15.50 5.53
N GLU A 203 14.77 16.21 6.65
CA GLU A 203 15.65 17.35 6.91
C GLU A 203 17.14 16.95 6.93
N LEU A 204 17.46 15.81 7.56
CA LEU A 204 18.85 15.39 7.76
C LEU A 204 19.46 14.65 6.57
N TYR A 205 18.65 13.86 5.86
CA TYR A 205 19.15 12.88 4.89
C TYR A 205 18.38 12.92 3.55
N ASN A 206 17.51 13.90 3.34
CA ASN A 206 16.62 13.98 2.17
C ASN A 206 15.81 12.68 1.95
N ALA A 207 15.38 12.06 3.06
CA ALA A 207 14.61 10.83 3.00
C ALA A 207 13.20 11.04 2.42
N GLU A 208 12.72 10.01 1.73
CA GLU A 208 11.36 9.87 1.24
C GLU A 208 10.51 9.01 2.20
N LYS A 209 9.18 9.11 2.11
CA LYS A 209 8.26 8.30 2.92
C LYS A 209 7.73 7.13 2.10
N ILE A 210 7.50 6.00 2.77
CA ILE A 210 6.81 4.84 2.21
C ILE A 210 5.90 4.22 3.26
N ASP A 211 4.67 3.88 2.88
CA ASP A 211 3.73 3.24 3.79
C ASP A 211 4.13 1.77 3.99
N VAL A 212 4.01 1.28 5.22
CA VAL A 212 4.29 -0.12 5.55
C VAL A 212 3.46 -1.09 4.68
N ASP A 213 2.23 -0.71 4.33
CA ASP A 213 1.33 -1.51 3.52
C ASP A 213 1.77 -1.59 2.07
N GLU A 214 2.55 -0.62 1.60
CA GLU A 214 3.14 -0.67 0.26
C GLU A 214 4.30 -1.67 0.19
N LEU A 215 4.97 -1.93 1.31
CA LEU A 215 6.16 -2.77 1.41
C LEU A 215 5.90 -4.21 1.86
N LEU A 216 4.99 -4.41 2.81
CA LEU A 216 4.85 -5.68 3.53
C LEU A 216 3.63 -6.52 3.15
N ASP A 217 2.68 -5.96 2.38
CA ASP A 217 1.52 -6.72 1.93
C ASP A 217 1.79 -7.55 0.67
#